data_AF-A0A9N9JDX1-F1
#
_entry.id   AF-A0A9N9JDX1-F1
#
_cell.length_a   1.000
_cell.length_b   1.000
_cell.length_c   1.000
_cell.angle_alpha   90.00
_cell.angle_beta   90.00
_cell.angle_gamma   90.00
#
_symmetry.space_group_name_H-M   'P 1'
#
loop_
_entity.id
_entity.type
_entity.pdbx_description
1 polymer ?
#
loop_
_entity_poly.entity_id
_entity_poly.type
_entity_poly.pdbx_seq_one_letter_code
_entity_poly.pdbx_strand_id
1 'polypeptide(L)'
;TAAYQDLIQILLHPKFEKEHLTTNLQSLKKQCEQLSLMKIQSHVILINTKNTPLTTKDSKRIYYFSLIEHLQQILKNPFFSSQLYFGPGIFSKSCEELWKGDLWAESPLFGQSNLITTQ
;
A
#
# COMPACT_ATOMS: atom_id res chain seq x y z
N THR A 1 -18.69 9.33 -15.25
CA THR A 1 -18.86 10.75 -14.87
C THR A 1 -18.51 11.00 -13.41
N ALA A 2 -19.01 10.20 -12.47
CA ALA A 2 -18.64 10.27 -11.05
C ALA A 2 -17.11 10.27 -10.79
N ALA A 3 -16.37 9.33 -11.39
CA ALA A 3 -14.91 9.25 -11.22
C ALA A 3 -14.15 10.54 -11.60
N TYR A 4 -14.64 11.30 -12.59
CA TYR A 4 -14.04 12.59 -12.96
C TYR A 4 -14.39 13.70 -11.97
N GLN A 5 -15.58 13.64 -11.36
CA GLN A 5 -15.96 14.55 -10.28
C GLN A 5 -15.13 14.29 -9.02
N ASP A 6 -14.91 13.01 -8.67
CA ASP A 6 -14.05 12.61 -7.55
C ASP A 6 -12.61 13.08 -7.77
N LEU A 7 -12.09 12.94 -8.99
CA LEU A 7 -10.76 13.46 -9.34
C LEU A 7 -10.67 14.98 -9.13
N ILE A 8 -11.68 15.74 -9.55
CA ILE A 8 -11.72 17.19 -9.34
C ILE A 8 -11.71 17.52 -7.84
N GLN A 9 -12.47 16.79 -7.03
CA GLN A 9 -12.48 16.98 -5.57
C GLN A 9 -11.10 16.72 -4.93
N ILE A 10 -10.39 15.69 -5.38
CA ILE A 10 -9.04 15.38 -4.91
C ILE A 10 -8.06 16.51 -5.27
N LEU A 11 -8.10 16.98 -6.52
CA LEU A 11 -7.19 18.02 -7.01
C LEU A 11 -7.44 19.40 -6.38
N LEU A 12 -8.65 19.66 -5.90
CA LEU A 12 -9.03 20.90 -5.22
C LEU A 12 -8.78 20.86 -3.69
N HIS A 13 -8.44 19.70 -3.13
CA HIS A 13 -8.28 19.55 -1.70
C HIS A 13 -7.10 20.41 -1.18
N PRO A 14 -7.25 21.16 -0.06
CA PRO A 14 -6.22 22.10 0.40
C PRO A 14 -4.92 21.42 0.85
N LYS A 15 -4.97 20.13 1.21
CA LYS A 15 -3.77 19.32 1.49
C LYS A 15 -3.14 18.66 0.25
N PHE A 16 -3.71 18.88 -0.94
CA PHE A 16 -3.17 18.33 -2.18
C PHE A 16 -2.06 19.24 -2.70
N GLU A 17 -0.82 18.78 -2.60
CA GLU A 17 0.36 19.52 -3.03
C GLU A 17 0.51 19.45 -4.56
N LYS A 18 0.21 20.56 -5.24
CA LYS A 18 0.22 20.66 -6.71
C LYS A 18 1.61 20.44 -7.32
N GLU A 19 2.67 20.65 -6.53
CA GLU A 19 4.06 20.39 -6.93
C GLU A 19 4.34 18.92 -7.24
N HIS A 20 3.51 17.99 -6.75
CA HIS A 20 3.61 16.58 -7.06
C HIS A 20 2.94 16.17 -8.39
N LEU A 21 2.22 17.09 -9.05
CA LEU A 21 1.62 16.80 -10.35
C LEU A 21 2.68 16.78 -11.45
N THR A 22 2.81 15.65 -12.14
CA THR A 22 3.65 15.57 -13.34
C THR A 22 2.93 16.20 -14.53
N THR A 23 3.56 17.15 -15.19
CA THR A 23 3.09 17.74 -16.46
C THR A 23 3.37 16.85 -17.67
N ASN A 24 4.24 15.83 -17.52
CA ASN A 24 4.67 14.94 -18.59
C ASN A 24 4.09 13.53 -18.40
N LEU A 25 3.37 13.04 -19.42
CA LEU A 25 2.78 11.70 -19.45
C LEU A 25 3.83 10.56 -19.38
N GLN A 26 5.00 10.72 -20.00
CA GLN A 26 6.09 9.74 -19.90
C GLN A 26 6.63 9.68 -18.47
N SER A 27 6.78 10.82 -17.80
CA SER A 27 7.18 10.87 -16.39
C SER A 27 6.13 10.23 -15.49
N LEU A 28 4.84 10.50 -15.74
CA LEU A 28 3.73 9.84 -15.06
C LEU A 28 3.78 8.32 -15.26
N LYS A 29 3.97 7.84 -16.50
CA LYS A 29 4.09 6.41 -16.80
C LYS A 29 5.25 5.78 -16.05
N LYS A 30 6.42 6.42 -16.05
CA LYS A 30 7.61 5.95 -15.32
C LYS A 30 7.37 5.91 -13.81
N GLN A 31 6.65 6.89 -13.25
CA GLN A 31 6.25 6.87 -11.84
C GLN A 31 5.24 5.77 -11.56
N CYS A 32 4.23 5.58 -12.41
CA CYS A 32 3.28 4.48 -12.32
C CYS A 32 3.94 3.10 -12.46
N GLU A 33 5.03 2.99 -13.22
CA GLU A 33 5.85 1.77 -13.31
C GLU A 33 6.65 1.51 -12.02
N GLN A 34 7.06 2.57 -11.31
CA GLN A 34 7.73 2.48 -10.01
C GLN A 34 6.75 2.25 -8.85
N LEU A 35 5.49 2.65 -9.01
CA LEU A 35 4.41 2.32 -8.09
C LEU A 35 3.97 0.88 -8.35
N SER A 36 3.84 0.09 -7.29
CA SER A 36 3.36 -1.29 -7.38
C SER A 36 1.86 -1.30 -7.69
N LEU A 37 1.48 -0.99 -8.93
CA LEU A 37 0.10 -1.19 -9.39
C LEU A 37 -0.23 -2.66 -9.22
N MET A 38 -1.18 -2.96 -8.34
CA MET A 38 -1.59 -4.32 -8.03
C MET A 38 -2.04 -5.02 -9.31
N LYS A 39 -1.28 -6.03 -9.73
CA LYS A 39 -1.72 -6.94 -10.79
C LYS A 39 -2.79 -7.84 -10.20
N ILE A 40 -4.04 -7.56 -10.55
CA ILE A 40 -5.16 -8.43 -10.21
C ILE A 40 -5.07 -9.67 -11.11
N GLN A 41 -4.80 -10.81 -10.50
CA GLN A 41 -4.81 -12.09 -11.19
C GLN A 41 -6.22 -12.65 -11.17
N SER A 42 -6.59 -13.40 -12.21
CA SER A 42 -7.90 -14.04 -12.28
C SER A 42 -7.77 -15.47 -12.75
N HIS A 43 -8.50 -16.37 -12.10
CA HIS A 43 -8.66 -17.73 -12.59
C HIS A 43 -10.12 -18.16 -12.44
N VAL A 44 -10.48 -19.18 -13.22
CA VAL A 44 -11.81 -19.76 -13.22
C VAL A 44 -11.81 -20.91 -12.23
N ILE A 45 -12.68 -20.82 -11.23
CA ILE A 45 -12.93 -21.91 -10.29
C ILE A 45 -14.24 -22.59 -10.66
N LEU A 46 -14.24 -23.92 -10.65
CA LEU A 46 -15.44 -24.74 -10.76
C LEU A 46 -16.19 -24.73 -9.42
N ILE A 47 -17.46 -24.36 -9.45
CA ILE A 47 -18.30 -24.35 -8.25
C ILE A 47 -18.79 -25.77 -8.02
N ASN A 48 -18.58 -26.29 -6.81
CA ASN A 48 -19.08 -27.60 -6.44
C ASN A 48 -20.63 -27.58 -6.36
N THR A 49 -21.27 -28.34 -7.24
CA THR A 49 -22.73 -28.41 -7.37
C THR A 49 -23.40 -29.22 -6.28
N LYS A 50 -22.66 -29.96 -5.43
CA LYS A 50 -23.26 -30.80 -4.37
C LYS A 50 -24.09 -30.02 -3.35
N ASN A 51 -23.70 -28.79 -3.03
CA ASN A 51 -24.35 -27.96 -2.00
C ASN A 51 -24.83 -26.60 -2.55
N THR A 52 -24.74 -26.36 -3.86
CA THR A 52 -25.05 -25.07 -4.48
C THR A 52 -26.28 -25.23 -5.37
N PRO A 53 -27.30 -24.35 -5.30
CA PRO A 53 -28.50 -24.45 -6.14
C PRO A 53 -28.14 -24.52 -7.62
N LEU A 54 -28.77 -25.45 -8.36
CA LEU A 54 -28.49 -25.79 -9.77
C LEU A 54 -28.64 -24.62 -10.77
N THR A 55 -29.05 -23.43 -10.30
CA THR A 55 -29.26 -22.22 -11.10
C THR A 55 -28.01 -21.34 -11.22
N THR A 56 -26.94 -21.62 -10.46
CA THR A 56 -25.68 -20.87 -10.55
C THR A 56 -24.75 -21.48 -11.60
N LYS A 57 -24.11 -20.63 -12.43
CA LYS A 57 -23.09 -21.05 -13.40
C LYS A 57 -22.06 -21.98 -12.74
N ASP A 58 -21.73 -23.09 -13.42
CA ASP A 58 -20.78 -24.12 -12.96
C ASP A 58 -19.34 -23.61 -12.76
N SER A 59 -19.07 -22.39 -13.22
CA SER A 59 -17.78 -21.73 -13.04
C SER A 59 -17.93 -20.25 -12.71
N LYS A 60 -17.05 -19.76 -11.85
CA LYS A 60 -16.94 -18.35 -11.49
C LYS A 60 -15.50 -17.89 -11.65
N ARG A 61 -15.32 -16.77 -12.36
CA ARG A 61 -14.04 -16.07 -12.38
C ARG A 61 -13.87 -15.41 -11.02
N ILE A 62 -12.80 -15.78 -10.32
CA ILE A 62 -12.40 -15.08 -9.11
C ILE A 62 -11.18 -14.22 -9.40
N TYR A 63 -11.07 -13.16 -8.64
CA TYR A 63 -9.96 -12.22 -8.69
C TYR A 63 -9.20 -12.33 -7.37
N TYR A 64 -7.89 -12.41 -7.45
CA TYR A 64 -7.03 -12.40 -6.27
C TYR A 64 -5.78 -11.58 -6.56
N PHE A 65 -5.14 -11.14 -5.50
CA PHE A 65 -3.85 -10.47 -5.55
C PHE A 65 -2.96 -11.10 -4.49
N SER A 66 -1.69 -11.32 -4.82
CA SER A 66 -0.72 -11.87 -3.88
C SER A 66 -0.20 -10.76 -2.97
N LEU A 67 -0.51 -10.84 -1.68
CA LEU A 67 0.02 -9.95 -0.67
C LEU A 67 1.56 -10.00 -0.63
N ILE A 68 2.14 -11.20 -0.76
CA ILE A 68 3.58 -11.40 -0.69
C ILE A 68 4.29 -10.72 -1.87
N GLU A 69 3.82 -10.93 -3.09
CA GLU A 69 4.39 -10.29 -4.29
C GLU A 69 4.32 -8.75 -4.17
N HIS A 70 3.23 -8.25 -3.59
CA HIS A 70 3.04 -6.83 -3.38
C HIS A 70 4.02 -6.25 -2.36
N LEU A 71 4.16 -6.89 -1.20
CA LEU A 71 5.16 -6.50 -0.20
C LEU A 71 6.57 -6.52 -0.78
N GLN A 72 6.91 -7.56 -1.56
CA GLN A 72 8.22 -7.64 -2.23
C GLN A 72 8.46 -6.49 -3.21
N GLN A 73 7.43 -6.02 -3.92
CA GLN A 73 7.59 -4.87 -4.82
C GLN A 73 7.74 -3.55 -4.06
N ILE A 74 6.98 -3.33 -2.99
CA ILE A 74 7.13 -2.16 -2.13
C ILE A 74 8.57 -2.10 -1.58
N LEU A 75 9.07 -3.24 -1.08
CA LEU A 75 10.44 -3.36 -0.55
C LEU A 75 11.53 -3.16 -1.61
N LYS A 76 11.25 -3.48 -2.89
CA LYS A 76 12.18 -3.26 -4.00
C LYS A 76 12.26 -1.80 -4.44
N ASN A 77 11.27 -0.97 -4.11
CA ASN A 77 11.29 0.43 -4.50
C ASN A 77 12.31 1.21 -3.63
N PRO A 78 13.37 1.80 -4.22
CA PRO A 78 14.41 2.50 -3.46
C PRO A 78 13.90 3.69 -2.64
N PHE A 79 12.85 4.36 -3.12
CA PHE A 79 12.25 5.49 -2.43
C PHE A 79 11.61 5.04 -1.12
N PHE A 80 10.75 4.01 -1.18
CA PHE A 80 10.08 3.48 0.00
C PHE A 80 11.05 2.73 0.92
N SER A 81 11.98 1.95 0.37
CA SER A 81 12.95 1.21 1.18
C SER A 81 13.79 2.13 2.08
N SER A 82 14.11 3.34 1.62
CA SER A 82 14.81 4.35 2.44
C SER A 82 13.99 4.94 3.59
N GLN A 83 12.66 4.86 3.51
CA GLN A 83 11.71 5.41 4.50
C GLN A 83 11.15 4.34 5.44
N LEU A 84 11.30 3.05 5.10
CA LEU A 84 10.83 1.95 5.93
C LEU A 84 11.71 1.79 7.17
N TYR A 85 11.10 1.32 8.26
CA TYR A 85 11.79 1.05 9.53
C TYR A 85 13.02 0.13 9.35
N PHE A 86 12.95 -0.83 8.41
CA PHE A 86 14.03 -1.76 8.07
C PHE A 86 14.97 -1.26 6.96
N GLY A 87 14.92 0.03 6.63
CA GLY A 87 15.84 0.69 5.69
C GLY A 87 17.26 0.82 6.27
N PRO A 88 18.10 1.75 5.78
CA PRO A 88 19.50 1.93 6.22
C PRO A 88 19.73 2.17 7.73
N GLY A 89 18.69 2.13 8.56
CA GLY A 89 18.75 2.43 9.99
C GLY A 89 18.99 3.92 10.20
N ILE A 90 17.98 4.63 10.69
CA ILE A 90 18.19 6.01 11.14
C ILE A 90 18.78 5.93 12.55
N PHE A 91 20.02 6.39 12.71
CA PHE A 91 20.61 6.50 14.05
C PHE A 91 19.94 7.66 14.79
N SER A 92 19.15 7.34 15.81
CA SER A 92 18.62 8.33 16.74
C SER A 92 19.38 8.25 18.06
N LYS A 93 19.69 9.42 18.63
CA LYS A 93 20.31 9.52 19.97
C LYS A 93 19.29 9.26 21.09
N SER A 94 18.01 9.45 20.79
CA SER A 94 16.88 9.28 21.69
C SER A 94 15.98 8.15 21.18
N CYS A 95 15.42 7.38 22.11
CA CYS A 95 14.40 6.39 21.80
C CYS A 95 13.10 7.15 21.48
N GLU A 96 12.88 7.42 20.21
CA GLU A 96 11.71 8.15 19.71
C GLU A 96 11.01 7.33 18.63
N GLU A 97 9.69 7.41 18.59
CA GLU A 97 8.91 6.80 17.52
C GLU A 97 9.14 7.58 16.21
N LEU A 98 9.52 6.86 15.15
CA LEU A 98 9.81 7.45 13.83
C LEU A 98 8.56 7.66 12.97
N TRP A 99 7.36 7.60 13.56
CA TRP A 99 6.11 7.67 12.82
C TRP A 99 5.60 9.12 12.72
N LYS A 100 4.95 9.45 11.59
CA LYS A 100 4.34 10.77 11.36
C LYS A 100 2.83 10.60 11.21
N GLY A 101 2.08 10.77 12.30
CA GLY A 101 0.60 10.82 12.32
C GLY A 101 -0.07 9.91 13.35
N ASP A 102 -1.33 10.20 13.67
CA ASP A 102 -2.11 9.59 14.78
C ASP A 102 -2.81 8.26 14.42
N LEU A 103 -2.47 7.62 13.29
CA LEU A 103 -3.34 6.62 12.68
C LEU A 103 -3.16 5.18 13.19
N TRP A 104 -2.10 4.90 13.96
CA TRP A 104 -1.84 3.56 14.53
C TRP A 104 -1.64 3.68 16.03
N ALA A 105 -2.11 2.66 16.77
CA ALA A 105 -2.04 2.63 18.23
C ALA A 105 -0.59 2.82 18.72
N GLU A 106 -0.40 3.61 19.78
CA GLU A 106 0.89 3.83 20.45
C GLU A 106 1.57 2.48 20.72
N SER A 107 2.87 2.41 20.40
CA SER A 107 3.66 1.22 20.71
C SER A 107 3.60 0.92 22.21
N PRO A 108 3.68 -0.34 22.66
CA PRO A 108 3.85 -0.67 24.08
C PRO A 108 5.08 -0.03 24.72
N LEU A 109 6.03 0.45 23.90
CA LEU A 109 7.25 1.14 24.31
C LEU A 109 7.12 2.67 24.25
N PHE A 110 5.94 3.21 23.93
CA PHE A 110 5.70 4.65 23.87
C PHE A 110 6.03 5.31 25.21
N GLY A 111 6.91 6.32 25.18
CA GLY A 111 7.38 7.05 26.37
C GLY A 111 8.51 6.38 27.15
N GLN A 112 9.04 5.23 26.72
CA GLN A 112 10.23 4.64 27.37
C GLN A 112 11.53 5.20 26.78
N SER A 113 12.33 5.84 27.63
CA SER A 113 13.60 6.47 27.24
C SER A 113 14.76 5.49 27.08
N ASN A 114 14.65 4.26 27.62
CA ASN A 114 15.71 3.25 27.60
C ASN A 114 15.15 1.88 27.22
N LEU A 115 15.72 1.26 26.19
CA LEU A 115 15.45 -0.13 25.84
C LEU A 115 16.13 -1.02 26.89
N ILE A 116 15.34 -1.63 27.78
CA ILE A 116 15.86 -2.59 28.76
C ILE A 116 16.03 -3.92 28.04
N THR A 117 17.21 -4.19 27.50
CA THR A 117 17.55 -5.52 27.00
C THR A 117 17.85 -6.41 28.19
N THR A 118 16.90 -7.24 28.60
CA THR A 118 17.18 -8.31 29.57
C THR A 118 18.07 -9.36 28.89
N GLN A 119 19.28 -9.54 29.43
CA GLN A 119 20.25 -10.59 29.07
C GLN A 119 19.74 -11.99 29.44
#